data_AF-A0A0A0V9I7-F1
#
_entry.id   AF-A0A0A0V9I7-F1
#
_cell.length_a   1.000
_cell.length_b   1.000
_cell.length_c   1.000
_cell.angle_alpha   90.00
_cell.angle_beta   90.00
_cell.angle_gamma   90.00
#
_symmetry.space_group_name_H-M   'P 1'
#
loop_
_entity.id
_entity.type
_entity.pdbx_description
1 polymer ?
#
loop_
_entity_poly.entity_id
_entity_poly.type
_entity_poly.pdbx_seq_one_letter_code
_entity_poly.pdbx_strand_id
1 'polypeptide(L)'
;KPIAQVSAYTCDRCGCEIFQPVNDKQYTPLSVCPSQDCKENQSKGQLHPSSRASKFLPFQEVKIQEMAEQVPIGQIPRTLTVLCHGTLVRKVSPGDVADISGIFLPTPYTGFKAMRAGLLTDTYLEAHHILQHKKAYEEMAIDPRLVRKIDQFRVSGHIYEYLAKSIAPEIYGHLDVKKALLLLLVGGVTKQMGDGMKIRGDINICLMGDPGAA
;
A
#
# COMPACT_ATOMS: atom_id res chain seq x y z
N LYS A 1 4.91 -12.17 5.56
CA LYS A 1 5.19 -13.59 5.89
C LYS A 1 5.70 -14.23 4.60
N PRO A 2 6.77 -15.04 4.59
CA PRO A 2 7.20 -15.71 3.36
C PRO A 2 6.16 -16.74 2.90
N ILE A 3 5.94 -16.85 1.60
CA ILE A 3 5.13 -17.90 0.98
C ILE A 3 6.05 -18.91 0.28
N ALA A 4 5.77 -20.20 0.39
CA ALA A 4 6.54 -21.23 -0.31
C ALA A 4 6.15 -21.23 -1.79
N GLN A 5 7.13 -21.13 -2.68
CA GLN A 5 6.93 -21.29 -4.14
C GLN A 5 7.24 -22.74 -4.54
N VAL A 6 8.29 -23.32 -3.95
CA VAL A 6 8.69 -24.71 -4.16
C VAL A 6 9.02 -25.31 -2.80
N SER A 7 8.29 -26.36 -2.43
CA SER A 7 8.56 -27.14 -1.22
C SER A 7 9.48 -28.29 -1.55
N ALA A 8 10.61 -28.38 -0.86
CA ALA A 8 11.58 -29.45 -0.99
C ALA A 8 11.43 -30.45 0.15
N TYR A 9 11.50 -31.74 -0.18
CA TYR A 9 11.43 -32.85 0.78
C TYR A 9 12.62 -33.77 0.60
N THR A 10 13.17 -34.27 1.69
CA THR A 10 14.24 -35.27 1.70
C THR A 10 13.67 -36.61 2.15
N CYS A 11 14.02 -37.68 1.45
CA CYS A 11 13.62 -39.04 1.82
C CYS A 11 14.63 -39.67 2.78
N ASP A 12 14.15 -40.26 3.87
CA ASP A 12 15.02 -40.93 4.86
C ASP A 12 15.71 -42.19 4.35
N ARG A 13 15.16 -42.85 3.33
CA ARG A 13 15.69 -44.11 2.80
C ARG A 13 16.62 -43.93 1.62
N CYS A 14 16.17 -43.24 0.57
CA CYS A 14 16.97 -43.04 -0.65
C CYS A 14 17.80 -41.76 -0.65
N GLY A 15 17.58 -40.84 0.28
CA GLY A 15 18.28 -39.55 0.33
C GLY A 15 17.92 -38.58 -0.80
N CYS A 16 17.06 -38.97 -1.75
CA CYS A 16 16.66 -38.08 -2.85
C CYS A 16 15.89 -36.86 -2.35
N GLU A 17 16.17 -35.71 -2.97
CA GLU A 17 15.41 -34.48 -2.80
C GLU A 17 14.27 -34.40 -3.80
N ILE A 18 13.07 -34.07 -3.34
CA ILE A 18 11.84 -34.05 -4.12
C ILE A 18 11.23 -32.67 -4.02
N PHE A 19 10.96 -32.07 -5.17
CA PHE A 19 10.45 -30.70 -5.27
C PHE A 19 8.98 -30.71 -5.69
N GLN A 20 8.13 -30.11 -4.88
CA GLN A 20 6.70 -29.92 -5.16
C GLN A 20 6.45 -28.42 -5.40
N PRO A 21 6.01 -28.00 -6.60
CA PRO A 21 5.57 -26.63 -6.82
C PRO A 21 4.29 -26.34 -6.02
N VAL A 22 4.25 -25.19 -5.37
CA VAL A 22 3.11 -24.73 -4.58
C VAL A 22 2.39 -23.65 -5.38
N ASN A 23 1.25 -24.00 -5.97
CA ASN A 23 0.43 -23.07 -6.76
C ASN A 23 -0.64 -22.39 -5.91
N ASP A 24 -1.24 -23.14 -4.97
CA ASP A 24 -2.36 -22.69 -4.17
C ASP A 24 -1.94 -22.28 -2.75
N LYS A 25 -2.74 -21.40 -2.13
CA LYS A 25 -2.56 -20.99 -0.71
C LYS A 25 -2.60 -22.19 0.25
N GLN A 26 -3.33 -23.24 -0.11
CA GLN A 26 -3.39 -24.49 0.61
C GLN A 26 -2.88 -25.59 -0.32
N TYR A 27 -1.87 -26.34 0.12
CA TYR A 27 -1.37 -27.49 -0.60
C TYR A 27 -1.18 -28.66 0.37
N THR A 28 -1.37 -29.87 -0.15
CA THR A 28 -1.12 -31.09 0.62
C THR A 28 0.35 -31.49 0.44
N PRO A 29 1.13 -31.60 1.53
CA PRO A 29 2.51 -32.02 1.42
C PRO A 29 2.61 -33.49 0.99
N LEU A 30 3.64 -33.80 0.20
CA LEU A 30 3.95 -35.18 -0.16
C LEU A 30 4.49 -35.93 1.06
N SER A 31 3.85 -37.04 1.42
CA SER A 31 4.27 -37.89 2.56
C SER A 31 5.08 -39.11 2.14
N VAL A 32 4.88 -39.60 0.90
CA VAL A 32 5.52 -40.80 0.36
C VAL A 32 6.45 -40.41 -0.78
N CYS A 33 7.66 -40.98 -0.79
CA CYS A 33 8.67 -40.74 -1.81
C CYS A 33 8.27 -41.29 -3.21
N PRO A 34 8.11 -40.44 -4.25
CA PRO A 34 7.90 -40.89 -5.64
C PRO A 34 9.16 -41.34 -6.41
N SER A 35 10.35 -41.35 -5.79
CA SER A 35 11.62 -41.69 -6.45
C SER A 35 11.62 -43.11 -7.05
N GLN A 36 12.42 -43.31 -8.10
CA GLN A 36 12.58 -44.64 -8.73
C GLN A 36 13.21 -45.64 -7.75
N ASP A 37 14.24 -45.24 -7.01
CA ASP A 37 14.92 -46.08 -6.01
C ASP A 37 13.98 -46.63 -4.95
N CYS A 38 13.05 -45.82 -4.43
CA CYS A 38 12.06 -46.29 -3.45
C CYS A 38 10.99 -47.19 -4.08
N LYS A 39 10.61 -46.93 -5.34
CA LYS A 39 9.63 -47.73 -6.07
C LYS A 39 10.17 -49.11 -6.43
N GLU A 40 11.40 -49.18 -6.94
CA GLU A 40 12.07 -50.43 -7.32
C GLU A 40 12.33 -51.32 -6.10
N ASN A 41 12.78 -50.73 -5.00
CA ASN A 41 13.04 -51.46 -3.75
C ASN A 41 11.77 -51.75 -2.93
N GLN A 42 10.57 -51.45 -3.45
CA GLN A 42 9.27 -51.56 -2.75
C GLN A 42 9.28 -50.97 -1.33
N SER A 43 10.09 -49.94 -1.11
CA SER A 43 10.30 -49.33 0.20
C SER A 43 9.59 -47.98 0.26
N LYS A 44 8.63 -47.84 1.17
CA LYS A 44 7.94 -46.57 1.40
C LYS A 44 8.79 -45.68 2.30
N GLY A 45 9.69 -44.90 1.70
CA GLY A 45 10.42 -43.86 2.41
C GLY A 45 9.50 -42.72 2.83
N GLN A 46 9.63 -42.28 4.08
CA GLN A 46 8.95 -41.10 4.60
C GLN A 46 9.68 -39.84 4.12
N LEU A 47 8.90 -38.82 3.73
CA LEU A 47 9.41 -37.54 3.30
C LEU A 47 9.41 -36.53 4.44
N HIS A 48 10.56 -35.88 4.64
CA HIS A 48 10.74 -34.82 5.62
C HIS A 48 10.94 -33.48 4.90
N PRO A 49 10.17 -32.43 5.25
CA PRO A 49 10.30 -31.13 4.60
C PRO A 49 11.62 -30.44 4.99
N SER A 50 12.34 -29.93 3.99
CA SER A 50 13.60 -29.20 4.19
C SER A 50 13.39 -27.72 3.87
N SER A 51 13.44 -26.87 4.89
CA SER A 51 13.27 -25.41 4.72
C SER A 51 14.43 -24.78 3.95
N ARG A 52 15.66 -25.30 4.08
CA ARG A 52 16.84 -24.75 3.39
C ARG A 52 16.83 -25.04 1.88
N ALA A 53 16.34 -26.21 1.48
CA ALA A 53 16.22 -26.58 0.07
C ALA A 53 14.93 -26.02 -0.58
N SER A 54 13.98 -25.57 0.23
CA SER A 54 12.73 -24.95 -0.25
C SER A 54 12.95 -23.50 -0.70
N LYS A 55 12.20 -23.08 -1.72
CA LYS A 55 12.22 -21.71 -2.22
C LYS A 55 11.05 -20.92 -1.64
N PHE A 56 11.36 -19.83 -0.94
CA PHE A 56 10.38 -18.91 -0.39
C PHE A 56 10.39 -17.57 -1.13
N LEU A 57 9.21 -16.98 -1.27
CA LEU A 57 8.99 -15.67 -1.86
C LEU A 57 8.47 -14.71 -0.78
N PRO A 58 8.95 -13.45 -0.73
CA PRO A 58 8.32 -12.43 0.10
C PRO A 58 6.85 -12.25 -0.26
N PHE A 59 5.99 -12.24 0.75
CA PHE A 59 4.56 -12.03 0.61
C PHE A 59 4.04 -11.07 1.67
N GLN A 60 3.18 -10.15 1.23
CA GLN A 60 2.50 -9.17 2.05
C GLN A 60 1.06 -9.01 1.60
N GLU A 61 0.15 -8.99 2.56
CA GLU A 61 -1.25 -8.64 2.35
C GLU A 61 -1.43 -7.17 2.74
N VAL A 62 -2.04 -6.40 1.85
CA VAL A 62 -2.36 -4.98 2.05
C VAL A 62 -3.85 -4.81 1.88
N LYS A 63 -4.50 -4.06 2.78
CA LYS A 63 -5.90 -3.67 2.62
C LYS A 63 -5.96 -2.23 2.18
N ILE A 64 -6.59 -1.98 1.04
CA ILE A 64 -6.83 -0.63 0.53
C ILE A 64 -8.27 -0.23 0.80
N GLN A 65 -8.48 1.08 0.91
CA GLN A 65 -9.79 1.70 1.08
C GLN A 65 -9.95 2.80 0.04
N GLU A 66 -11.17 2.96 -0.47
CA GLU A 66 -11.52 4.05 -1.39
C GLU A 66 -11.24 5.42 -0.75
N MET A 67 -10.88 6.41 -1.58
CA MET A 67 -10.66 7.77 -1.10
C MET A 67 -11.98 8.41 -0.70
N ALA A 68 -12.00 9.16 0.41
CA ALA A 68 -13.23 9.73 0.96
C ALA A 68 -14.02 10.60 -0.04
N GLU A 69 -13.31 11.24 -0.97
CA GLU A 69 -13.89 12.07 -2.05
C GLU A 69 -14.69 11.26 -3.07
N GLN A 70 -14.40 9.96 -3.22
CA GLN A 70 -15.05 9.08 -4.19
C GLN A 70 -16.27 8.36 -3.61
N VAL A 71 -16.48 8.45 -2.29
CA VAL A 71 -17.55 7.72 -1.61
C VAL A 71 -18.84 8.54 -1.63
N PRO A 72 -19.95 7.97 -2.13
CA PRO A 72 -21.23 8.68 -2.18
C PRO A 72 -21.78 8.93 -0.77
N ILE A 73 -22.56 10.01 -0.66
CA ILE A 73 -23.15 10.45 0.61
C ILE A 73 -24.00 9.32 1.20
N GLY A 74 -23.72 8.97 2.47
CA GLY A 74 -24.46 7.95 3.21
C GLY A 74 -23.94 6.53 3.08
N GLN A 75 -22.87 6.27 2.31
CA GLN A 75 -22.21 4.96 2.26
C GLN A 75 -20.91 4.93 3.07
N ILE A 76 -20.56 3.74 3.55
CA ILE A 76 -19.28 3.46 4.20
C ILE A 76 -18.28 3.04 3.12
N PRO A 77 -17.04 3.57 3.11
CA PRO A 77 -16.04 3.20 2.13
C PRO A 77 -15.76 1.69 2.14
N ARG A 78 -15.61 1.10 0.96
CA ARG A 78 -15.33 -0.34 0.84
C ARG A 78 -13.83 -0.61 0.93
N THR A 79 -13.51 -1.80 1.42
CA THR A 79 -12.12 -2.28 1.51
C THR A 79 -11.88 -3.39 0.51
N LEU A 80 -10.71 -3.39 -0.11
CA LEU A 80 -10.27 -4.45 -1.01
C LEU A 80 -8.93 -5.02 -0.53
N THR A 81 -8.79 -6.33 -0.60
CA THR A 81 -7.54 -7.02 -0.21
C THR A 81 -6.62 -7.14 -1.42
N VAL A 82 -5.39 -6.67 -1.26
CA VAL A 82 -4.34 -6.68 -2.28
C VAL A 82 -3.23 -7.61 -1.82
N LEU A 83 -2.78 -8.49 -2.72
CA LEU A 83 -1.66 -9.40 -2.49
C LEU A 83 -0.42 -8.88 -3.20
N CYS A 84 0.64 -8.65 -2.44
CA CYS A 84 1.93 -8.19 -2.95
C CYS A 84 2.97 -9.30 -2.84
N HIS A 85 3.67 -9.54 -3.95
CA HIS A 85 4.64 -10.61 -4.12
C HIS A 85 6.04 -10.05 -4.43
N GLY A 86 7.08 -10.72 -3.92
CA GLY A 86 8.47 -10.45 -4.27
C GLY A 86 8.92 -9.02 -3.94
N THR A 87 9.34 -8.26 -4.96
CA THR A 87 9.90 -6.91 -4.83
C THR A 87 8.84 -5.82 -4.59
N LEU A 88 7.55 -6.14 -4.71
CA LEU A 88 6.46 -5.20 -4.41
C LEU A 88 6.15 -5.11 -2.92
N VAL A 89 6.68 -6.05 -2.13
CA VAL A 89 6.58 -6.04 -0.67
C VAL A 89 7.32 -4.82 -0.10
N ARG A 90 6.75 -4.18 0.92
CA ARG A 90 7.24 -2.98 1.60
C ARG A 90 7.32 -1.71 0.76
N LYS A 91 6.67 -1.65 -0.41
CA LYS A 91 6.58 -0.41 -1.21
C LYS A 91 5.55 0.61 -0.69
N VAL A 92 4.61 0.17 0.14
CA VAL A 92 3.50 0.99 0.65
C VAL A 92 3.47 0.91 2.16
N SER A 93 3.26 2.05 2.81
CA SER A 93 3.05 2.18 4.24
C SER A 93 1.59 2.53 4.55
N PRO A 94 1.09 2.20 5.76
CA PRO A 94 -0.24 2.61 6.17
C PRO A 94 -0.40 4.14 6.12
N GLY A 95 -1.46 4.62 5.47
CA GLY A 95 -1.74 6.06 5.32
C GLY A 95 -1.23 6.68 4.00
N ASP A 96 -0.48 5.91 3.20
CA ASP A 96 -0.04 6.37 1.89
C ASP A 96 -1.18 6.42 0.88
N VAL A 97 -1.11 7.40 -0.01
CA VAL A 97 -1.95 7.45 -1.22
C VAL A 97 -1.15 6.82 -2.36
N ALA A 98 -1.63 5.70 -2.88
CA ALA A 98 -0.95 4.93 -3.91
C ALA A 98 -1.96 4.32 -4.89
N ASP A 99 -1.57 4.28 -6.16
CA ASP A 99 -2.25 3.55 -7.21
C ASP A 99 -1.65 2.15 -7.32
N ILE A 100 -2.52 1.14 -7.26
CA ILE A 100 -2.12 -0.25 -7.39
C ILE A 100 -2.78 -0.82 -8.64
N SER A 101 -1.96 -1.30 -9.58
CA SER A 101 -2.41 -1.97 -10.79
C SER A 101 -2.11 -3.47 -10.69
N GLY A 102 -3.05 -4.29 -11.13
CA GLY A 102 -2.99 -5.72 -10.92
C GLY A 102 -4.12 -6.48 -11.60
N ILE A 103 -4.20 -7.77 -11.31
CA ILE A 103 -5.28 -8.64 -11.78
C ILE A 103 -6.26 -8.92 -10.65
N PHE A 104 -7.56 -8.88 -10.96
CA PHE A 104 -8.62 -9.11 -9.99
C PHE A 104 -9.06 -10.58 -10.06
N LEU A 105 -8.88 -11.30 -8.96
CA LEU A 105 -9.07 -12.75 -8.90
C LEU A 105 -9.98 -13.15 -7.73
N PRO A 106 -10.90 -14.12 -7.94
CA PRO A 106 -11.62 -14.74 -6.84
C PRO A 106 -10.73 -15.75 -6.11
N THR A 107 -10.84 -15.82 -4.78
CA THR A 107 -10.36 -16.95 -3.97
C THR A 107 -11.55 -17.89 -3.72
N PRO A 108 -11.51 -19.14 -4.19
CA PRO A 108 -12.53 -20.12 -3.84
C PRO A 108 -12.43 -20.48 -2.36
N TYR A 109 -13.58 -20.67 -1.72
CA TYR A 109 -13.63 -21.25 -0.37
C TYR A 109 -13.35 -22.75 -0.45
N THR A 110 -12.54 -23.27 0.47
CA THR A 110 -12.26 -24.71 0.61
C THR A 110 -12.88 -25.30 1.88
N GLY A 111 -13.11 -26.61 1.90
CA GLY A 111 -13.60 -27.36 3.06
C GLY A 111 -15.03 -27.02 3.49
N PHE A 112 -15.30 -27.06 4.81
CA PHE A 112 -16.63 -26.79 5.36
C PHE A 112 -17.18 -25.40 5.04
N LYS A 113 -16.31 -24.41 4.77
CA LYS A 113 -16.71 -23.07 4.33
C LYS A 113 -17.28 -23.08 2.91
N ALA A 114 -16.77 -23.94 2.02
CA ALA A 114 -17.31 -24.11 0.67
C ALA A 114 -18.77 -24.61 0.68
N MET A 115 -19.07 -25.52 1.60
CA MET A 115 -20.42 -26.10 1.73
C MET A 115 -21.48 -25.07 2.16
N ARG A 116 -21.09 -24.01 2.89
CA ARG A 116 -21.97 -22.91 3.30
C ARG A 116 -21.96 -21.70 2.36
N ALA A 117 -20.83 -21.43 1.71
CA ALA A 117 -20.65 -20.23 0.89
C ALA A 117 -21.41 -20.27 -0.45
N GLY A 118 -21.79 -21.46 -0.93
CA GLY A 118 -22.48 -21.59 -2.22
C GLY A 118 -21.60 -21.07 -3.37
N LEU A 119 -22.09 -20.07 -4.10
CA LEU A 119 -21.38 -19.41 -5.21
C LEU A 119 -20.64 -18.12 -4.79
N LEU A 120 -20.72 -17.70 -3.51
CA LEU A 120 -19.96 -16.54 -3.06
C LEU A 120 -18.46 -16.86 -3.08
N THR A 121 -17.69 -15.95 -3.67
CA THR A 121 -16.23 -15.99 -3.65
C THR A 121 -15.71 -14.68 -3.10
N ASP A 122 -14.71 -14.77 -2.22
CA ASP A 122 -13.96 -13.59 -1.83
C ASP A 122 -13.09 -13.18 -3.00
N THR A 123 -12.89 -11.88 -3.17
CA THR A 123 -12.04 -11.35 -4.24
C THR A 123 -10.83 -10.66 -3.66
N TYR A 124 -9.73 -10.73 -4.41
CA TYR A 124 -8.51 -10.02 -4.10
C TYR A 124 -7.91 -9.49 -5.39
N LEU A 125 -7.09 -8.45 -5.25
CA LEU A 125 -6.28 -7.93 -6.33
C LEU A 125 -4.85 -8.44 -6.17
N GLU A 126 -4.30 -9.12 -7.16
CA GLU A 126 -2.89 -9.44 -7.20
C GLU A 126 -2.12 -8.27 -7.81
N ALA A 127 -1.24 -7.65 -7.04
CA ALA A 127 -0.53 -6.46 -7.46
C ALA A 127 0.61 -6.80 -8.44
N HIS A 128 0.62 -6.10 -9.58
CA HIS A 128 1.72 -6.14 -10.56
C HIS A 128 2.56 -4.86 -10.53
N HIS A 129 1.90 -3.73 -10.27
CA HIS A 129 2.54 -2.42 -10.22
C HIS A 129 1.96 -1.59 -9.08
N ILE A 130 2.83 -0.84 -8.41
CA ILE A 130 2.46 0.05 -7.31
C ILE A 130 3.14 1.40 -7.58
N LEU A 131 2.34 2.44 -7.71
CA LEU A 131 2.76 3.82 -7.88
C LEU A 131 2.31 4.62 -6.66
N GLN A 132 3.28 5.10 -5.87
CA GLN A 132 3.01 5.92 -4.70
C GLN A 132 2.93 7.40 -5.11
N HIS A 133 1.82 8.07 -4.82
CA HIS A 133 1.61 9.49 -5.14
C HIS A 133 2.27 10.40 -4.12
N LYS A 134 2.05 10.10 -2.84
CA LYS A 134 2.74 10.80 -1.75
C LYS A 134 4.10 10.15 -1.53
N LYS A 135 5.04 10.44 -2.42
CA LYS A 135 6.44 10.31 -2.03
C LYS A 135 6.68 11.25 -0.85
N ALA A 136 7.61 10.91 0.05
CA ALA A 136 8.05 11.89 1.03
C ALA A 136 8.39 13.20 0.30
N TYR A 137 8.09 14.38 0.88
CA TYR A 137 8.33 15.68 0.24
C TYR A 137 9.75 15.81 -0.36
N GLU A 138 10.70 15.06 0.20
CA GLU A 138 12.10 14.95 -0.21
C GLU A 138 12.32 14.27 -1.58
N GLU A 139 11.38 13.46 -2.06
CA GLU A 139 11.48 12.68 -3.30
C GLU A 139 10.59 13.21 -4.45
N MET A 140 9.93 14.35 -4.25
CA MET A 140 9.17 15.00 -5.32
C MET A 140 10.13 15.53 -6.38
N ALA A 141 10.14 14.91 -7.56
CA ALA A 141 10.99 15.35 -8.67
C ALA A 141 10.53 16.74 -9.13
N ILE A 142 11.35 17.75 -8.88
CA ILE A 142 11.09 19.13 -9.28
C ILE A 142 11.28 19.24 -10.81
N ASP A 143 10.19 19.35 -11.56
CA ASP A 143 10.25 19.61 -13.00
C ASP A 143 10.85 21.01 -13.26
N PRO A 144 11.89 21.15 -14.10
CA PRO A 144 12.45 22.45 -14.49
C PRO A 144 11.40 23.44 -15.02
N ARG A 145 10.30 22.95 -15.62
CA ARG A 145 9.19 23.82 -16.07
C ARG A 145 8.44 24.44 -14.90
N LEU A 146 8.25 23.69 -13.82
CA LEU A 146 7.60 24.17 -12.61
C LEU A 146 8.44 25.25 -11.95
N VAL A 147 9.76 25.06 -11.85
CA VAL A 147 10.69 26.07 -11.32
C VAL A 147 10.61 27.36 -12.11
N ARG A 148 10.64 27.29 -13.45
CA ARG A 148 10.51 28.48 -14.31
C ARG A 148 9.22 29.24 -14.06
N LYS A 149 8.09 28.55 -13.86
CA LYS A 149 6.82 29.20 -13.50
C LYS A 149 6.91 29.87 -12.13
N ILE A 150 7.48 29.19 -11.13
CA ILE A 150 7.68 29.75 -9.79
C ILE A 150 8.54 31.02 -9.86
N ASP A 151 9.63 31.00 -10.63
CA ASP A 151 10.50 32.16 -10.83
C ASP A 151 9.78 33.32 -11.54
N GLN A 152 8.95 33.04 -12.54
CA GLN A 152 8.11 34.06 -13.18
C GLN A 152 7.19 34.75 -12.16
N PHE A 153 6.53 33.98 -11.29
CA PHE A 153 5.71 34.55 -10.23
C PHE A 153 6.55 35.33 -9.21
N ARG A 154 7.78 34.88 -8.92
CA ARG A 154 8.72 35.57 -8.03
C ARG A 154 9.06 36.98 -8.49
N VAL A 155 9.23 37.16 -9.79
CA VAL A 155 9.56 38.47 -10.39
C VAL A 155 8.39 39.46 -10.32
N SER A 156 7.14 38.99 -10.26
CA SER A 156 5.95 39.87 -10.25
C SER A 156 5.77 40.69 -8.96
N GLY A 157 6.50 40.38 -7.89
CA GLY A 157 6.53 41.17 -6.64
C GLY A 157 5.27 41.09 -5.75
N HIS A 158 4.12 40.65 -6.29
CA HIS A 158 2.83 40.64 -5.59
C HIS A 158 2.27 39.23 -5.32
N ILE A 159 3.15 38.23 -5.15
CA ILE A 159 2.73 36.82 -4.96
C ILE A 159 1.78 36.64 -3.77
N TYR A 160 2.06 37.29 -2.64
CA TYR A 160 1.29 37.09 -1.41
C TYR A 160 -0.18 37.47 -1.59
N GLU A 161 -0.43 38.62 -2.21
CA GLU A 161 -1.79 39.08 -2.49
C GLU A 161 -2.44 38.30 -3.63
N TYR A 162 -1.67 37.95 -4.66
CA TYR A 162 -2.15 37.14 -5.77
C TYR A 162 -2.65 35.77 -5.30
N LEU A 163 -1.85 35.05 -4.52
CA LEU A 163 -2.22 33.75 -3.94
C LEU A 163 -3.40 33.88 -2.97
N ALA A 164 -3.44 34.93 -2.15
CA ALA A 164 -4.57 35.16 -1.25
C ALA A 164 -5.88 35.39 -2.04
N LYS A 165 -5.84 36.11 -3.17
CA LYS A 165 -7.01 36.28 -4.06
C LYS A 165 -7.38 35.00 -4.79
N SER A 166 -6.42 34.12 -5.09
CA SER A 166 -6.66 32.81 -5.69
C SER A 166 -7.33 31.82 -4.73
N ILE A 167 -7.23 32.02 -3.41
CA ILE A 167 -7.96 31.21 -2.42
C ILE A 167 -9.42 31.67 -2.39
N ALA A 168 -10.34 30.73 -2.67
CA ALA A 168 -11.78 30.96 -2.70
C ALA A 168 -12.17 32.21 -3.53
N PRO A 169 -11.91 32.23 -4.85
CA PRO A 169 -12.14 33.41 -5.69
C PRO A 169 -13.62 33.81 -5.78
N GLU A 170 -14.53 32.89 -5.42
CA GLU A 170 -15.98 33.09 -5.38
C GLU A 170 -16.42 34.02 -4.23
N ILE A 171 -15.63 34.14 -3.16
CA ILE A 171 -15.93 34.98 -2.00
C ILE A 171 -15.33 36.38 -2.21
N TYR A 172 -16.18 37.40 -2.22
CA TYR A 172 -15.75 38.79 -2.29
C TYR A 172 -15.21 39.28 -0.94
N GLY A 173 -14.14 40.08 -0.96
CA GLY A 173 -13.57 40.68 0.25
C GLY A 173 -12.77 39.70 1.12
N HIS A 174 -12.75 39.98 2.43
CA HIS A 174 -12.05 39.19 3.47
C HIS A 174 -10.60 38.78 3.12
N LEU A 175 -9.86 39.69 2.48
CA LEU A 175 -8.50 39.42 2.02
C LEU A 175 -7.58 38.98 3.17
N ASP A 176 -7.75 39.54 4.36
CA ASP A 176 -6.92 39.20 5.52
C ASP A 176 -7.21 37.80 6.08
N VAL A 177 -8.46 37.34 5.99
CA VAL A 177 -8.83 35.96 6.33
C VAL A 177 -8.21 35.00 5.32
N LYS A 178 -8.30 35.31 4.02
CA LYS A 178 -7.69 34.51 2.95
C LYS A 178 -6.16 34.44 3.08
N LYS A 179 -5.52 35.54 3.46
CA LYS A 179 -4.09 35.60 3.79
C LYS A 179 -3.74 34.72 4.99
N ALA A 180 -4.57 34.71 6.03
CA ALA A 180 -4.36 33.85 7.20
C ALA A 180 -4.49 32.36 6.83
N LEU A 181 -5.48 32.01 5.99
CA LEU A 181 -5.63 30.66 5.43
C LEU A 181 -4.45 30.26 4.52
N LEU A 182 -3.93 31.20 3.72
CA LEU A 182 -2.72 30.96 2.92
C LEU A 182 -1.53 30.56 3.81
N LEU A 183 -1.31 31.29 4.91
CA LEU A 183 -0.24 30.98 5.86
C LEU A 183 -0.47 29.64 6.58
N LEU A 184 -1.73 29.28 6.83
CA LEU A 184 -2.09 27.97 7.37
C LEU A 184 -1.71 26.83 6.42
N LEU A 185 -1.94 26.98 5.11
CA LEU A 185 -1.58 25.99 4.09
C LEU A 185 -0.07 25.86 3.87
N VAL A 186 0.65 26.99 3.90
CA VAL A 186 2.11 26.99 3.80
C VAL A 186 2.74 26.36 5.05
N GLY A 187 2.09 26.53 6.22
CA GLY A 187 2.57 26.01 7.49
C GLY A 187 3.82 26.73 7.99
N GLY A 188 4.37 26.23 9.08
CA GLY A 188 5.58 26.77 9.70
C GLY A 188 6.67 25.73 9.85
N VAL A 189 7.90 26.20 10.09
CA VAL A 189 9.05 25.32 10.27
C VAL A 189 9.01 24.71 11.67
N THR A 190 8.97 23.39 11.72
CA THR A 190 9.06 22.64 12.97
C THR A 190 10.51 22.62 13.45
N LYS A 191 10.77 23.07 14.67
CA LYS A 191 12.13 23.13 15.24
C LYS A 191 12.38 21.95 16.17
N GLN A 192 13.51 21.28 15.97
CA GLN A 192 14.02 20.30 16.92
C GLN A 192 15.11 20.96 17.76
N MET A 193 14.95 20.92 19.08
CA MET A 193 15.98 21.37 20.02
C MET A 193 16.97 20.24 20.28
N GLY A 194 18.21 20.59 20.62
CA GLY A 194 19.28 19.62 20.91
C GLY A 194 18.95 18.64 22.04
N ASP A 195 18.02 19.00 22.93
CA ASP A 195 17.53 18.17 24.04
C ASP A 195 16.44 17.16 23.64
N GLY A 196 16.17 16.98 22.34
CA GLY A 196 15.16 16.04 21.83
C GLY A 196 13.71 16.54 21.90
N MET A 197 13.47 17.76 22.42
CA MET A 197 12.18 18.43 22.34
C MET A 197 11.89 18.94 20.92
N LYS A 198 10.67 18.69 20.43
CA LYS A 198 10.19 19.14 19.12
C LYS A 198 9.10 20.20 19.29
N ILE A 199 9.35 21.42 18.80
CA ILE A 199 8.38 22.51 18.79
C ILE A 199 7.66 22.50 17.44
N ARG A 200 6.35 22.21 17.46
CA ARG A 200 5.50 22.19 16.27
C ARG A 200 5.45 23.57 15.61
N GLY A 201 5.72 23.63 14.32
CA GLY A 201 5.66 24.87 13.52
C GLY A 201 4.28 25.17 12.93
N ASP A 202 3.38 24.19 12.89
CA ASP A 202 2.05 24.38 12.31
C ASP A 202 1.19 25.32 13.14
N ILE A 203 0.45 26.17 12.45
CA ILE A 203 -0.47 27.14 13.05
C ILE A 203 -1.86 26.52 13.07
N ASN A 204 -2.68 26.83 14.09
CA ASN A 204 -4.11 26.51 14.09
C ASN A 204 -4.88 27.83 14.18
N ILE A 205 -5.87 28.03 13.31
CA ILE A 205 -6.67 29.27 13.23
C ILE A 205 -8.11 28.94 13.59
N CYS A 206 -8.70 29.73 14.48
CA CYS A 206 -10.13 29.71 14.78
C CYS A 206 -10.76 31.00 14.25
N LEU A 207 -11.84 30.88 13.49
CA LEU A 207 -12.62 32.00 12.99
C LEU A 207 -13.93 32.08 13.76
N MET A 208 -14.31 33.26 14.21
CA MET A 208 -15.58 33.54 14.89
C MET A 208 -16.25 34.72 14.21
N GLY A 209 -17.55 34.65 13.98
CA GLY A 209 -18.31 35.69 13.30
C GLY A 209 -19.81 35.42 13.29
N ASP A 210 -20.57 36.41 12.81
CA ASP A 210 -22.01 36.32 12.67
C ASP A 210 -22.41 35.38 11.51
N PRO A 211 -23.56 34.67 11.60
CA PRO A 211 -23.95 33.64 10.66
C PRO A 211 -24.19 34.12 9.21
N GLY A 212 -24.23 35.43 8.96
CA GLY A 212 -24.40 36.02 7.62
C GLY A 212 -23.10 36.42 6.90
N ALA A 213 -21.93 36.07 7.45
CA ALA A 213 -20.61 36.50 6.93
C ALA A 213 -19.95 35.51 5.94
N ALA A 214 -20.70 34.52 5.44
CA ALA A 214 -20.24 33.50 4.49
C ALA A 214 -20.55 33.89 3.04
#